data_AF-A0A6L5G0S9-F1
#
_entry.id   AF-A0A6L5G0S9-F1
#
_cell.length_a   1.000
_cell.length_b   1.000
_cell.length_c   1.000
_cell.angle_alpha   90.00
_cell.angle_beta   90.00
_cell.angle_gamma   90.00
#
_symmetry.space_group_name_H-M   'P 1'
#
loop_
_entity.id
_entity.type
_entity.pdbx_description
1 polymer ?
#
loop_
_entity_poly.entity_id
_entity_poly.type
_entity_poly.pdbx_seq_one_letter_code
_entity_poly.pdbx_strand_id
1 'polypeptide(L)'
;FPYYLKKFLVQMIAAISRTAFYYADQISPVCEFNARWELRNGAERDRIRVIYNGVDPVSFSPRRVSRPSAPTVVSVARIDPLKDLETLLRVADLVRQHIPSVQFLHYGPVADREYDKTVKALHRDLNLGNTVKFMGTTDNPAEAYNQADVVLLTSISEAFPYSVVESLMCGKPVVSTDVGGVKEALEGVGLLARPKDIEGLADATLRLLNLDAPARQELEAACRDRALNRFTIDAALEGYRRTYVTLAEAYRRERAAGRIPEPQPVLQPQLTVVPETPEVETVVPTVDERQDVIIVDQGLSAPAEQISEEVERQRMMPPEELEVVTDSDIAGYAPEDDAGITTPTSPVIEPEQDFEVRELQPAVGVSLDSDDPRERIAAFEAAYRRGGPELSNVVRKLLSDPDPEIRRRAIAPSVTAEALPRTESIHLLSQVLSSDPDPTVRSAAAAALATVLAREES
;
A
#
# COMPACT_ATOMS: atom_id res chain seq x y z
N PHE A 1 5.82 -16.23 11.36
CA PHE A 1 5.27 -17.26 10.45
C PHE A 1 6.20 -18.46 10.42
N PRO A 2 5.66 -19.70 10.47
CA PRO A 2 6.43 -20.92 10.23
C PRO A 2 7.14 -20.87 8.88
N TYR A 3 8.33 -21.49 8.77
CA TYR A 3 9.14 -21.49 7.55
C TYR A 3 8.36 -21.93 6.32
N TYR A 4 7.60 -23.03 6.43
CA TYR A 4 6.81 -23.58 5.33
C TYR A 4 5.72 -22.62 4.84
N LEU A 5 5.03 -21.93 5.75
CA LEU A 5 4.03 -20.94 5.37
C LEU A 5 4.68 -19.75 4.64
N LYS A 6 5.84 -19.28 5.11
CA LYS A 6 6.59 -18.23 4.42
C LYS A 6 7.03 -18.67 3.02
N LYS A 7 7.56 -19.90 2.90
CA LYS A 7 7.98 -20.49 1.61
C LYS A 7 6.78 -20.61 0.66
N PHE A 8 5.66 -21.13 1.12
CA PHE A 8 4.42 -21.24 0.35
C PHE A 8 3.95 -19.85 -0.14
N LEU A 9 3.85 -18.87 0.74
CA LEU A 9 3.40 -17.52 0.38
C LEU A 9 4.32 -16.85 -0.65
N VAL A 10 5.65 -17.00 -0.50
CA VAL A 10 6.62 -16.48 -1.48
C VAL A 10 6.43 -17.15 -2.84
N GLN A 11 6.25 -18.48 -2.87
CA GLN A 11 6.04 -19.21 -4.13
C GLN A 11 4.70 -18.86 -4.78
N MET A 12 3.65 -18.71 -3.99
CA MET A 12 2.33 -18.29 -4.46
C MET A 12 2.38 -16.89 -5.07
N ILE A 13 2.99 -15.91 -4.38
CA ILE A 13 3.17 -14.54 -4.91
C ILE A 13 3.99 -14.57 -6.19
N ALA A 14 5.09 -15.33 -6.23
CA ALA A 14 5.92 -15.44 -7.41
C ALA A 14 5.16 -16.08 -8.60
N ALA A 15 4.31 -17.07 -8.34
CA ALA A 15 3.45 -17.68 -9.36
C ALA A 15 2.43 -16.68 -9.90
N ILE A 16 1.75 -15.92 -9.02
CA ILE A 16 0.82 -14.86 -9.42
C ILE A 16 1.52 -13.79 -10.26
N SER A 17 2.70 -13.33 -9.83
CA SER A 17 3.49 -12.34 -10.56
C SER A 17 3.92 -12.86 -11.94
N ARG A 18 4.43 -14.10 -12.03
CA ARG A 18 4.79 -14.73 -13.31
C ARG A 18 3.62 -14.78 -14.28
N THR A 19 2.46 -15.22 -13.80
CA THR A 19 1.24 -15.28 -14.62
C THR A 19 0.82 -13.89 -15.09
N ALA A 20 0.83 -12.90 -14.19
CA ALA A 20 0.50 -11.51 -14.55
C ALA A 20 1.46 -10.96 -15.61
N PHE A 21 2.77 -11.22 -15.48
CA PHE A 21 3.78 -10.75 -16.45
C PHE A 21 3.66 -11.46 -17.80
N TYR A 22 3.33 -12.75 -17.81
CA TYR A 22 3.11 -13.51 -19.04
C TYR A 22 1.97 -12.93 -19.89
N TYR A 23 0.85 -12.56 -19.25
CA TYR A 23 -0.32 -12.00 -19.93
C TYR A 23 -0.26 -10.48 -20.16
N ALA A 24 0.70 -9.77 -19.56
CA ALA A 24 0.82 -8.33 -19.74
C ALA A 24 1.37 -7.99 -21.13
N ASP A 25 0.71 -7.05 -21.83
CA ASP A 25 1.23 -6.44 -23.07
C ASP A 25 2.43 -5.52 -22.79
N GLN A 26 2.42 -4.85 -21.63
CA GLN A 26 3.52 -4.03 -21.13
C GLN A 26 3.55 -4.07 -19.60
N ILE A 27 4.75 -4.03 -19.02
CA ILE A 27 5.01 -3.97 -17.58
C ILE A 27 5.76 -2.68 -17.29
N SER A 28 5.22 -1.83 -16.41
CA SER A 28 5.75 -0.48 -16.19
C SER A 28 6.19 -0.25 -14.74
N PRO A 29 7.39 -0.73 -14.35
CA PRO A 29 7.92 -0.47 -13.01
C PRO A 29 8.32 1.00 -12.84
N VAL A 30 8.35 1.46 -11.59
CA VAL A 30 8.63 2.87 -11.24
C VAL A 30 10.11 3.25 -11.24
N CYS A 31 11.01 2.29 -11.48
CA CYS A 31 12.46 2.50 -11.60
C CYS A 31 13.13 1.26 -12.25
N GLU A 32 14.34 1.41 -12.76
CA GLU A 32 15.14 0.30 -13.31
C GLU A 32 15.58 -0.69 -12.22
N PHE A 33 15.80 -0.22 -10.99
CA PHE A 33 16.06 -1.11 -9.86
C PHE A 33 14.91 -2.08 -9.66
N ASN A 34 13.66 -1.61 -9.79
CA ASN A 34 12.52 -2.50 -9.68
C ASN A 34 12.51 -3.48 -10.84
N ALA A 35 12.69 -3.02 -12.09
CA ALA A 35 12.67 -3.84 -13.33
C ALA A 35 13.42 -5.18 -13.24
N ARG A 36 14.49 -5.25 -12.43
CA ARG A 36 15.23 -6.50 -12.18
C ARG A 36 14.37 -7.60 -11.54
N TRP A 37 13.39 -7.24 -10.73
CA TRP A 37 12.50 -8.16 -10.03
C TRP A 37 11.44 -8.71 -10.98
N GLU A 38 10.92 -7.89 -11.89
CA GLU A 38 10.04 -8.34 -12.98
C GLU A 38 10.78 -9.33 -13.88
N LEU A 39 12.02 -9.03 -14.28
CA LEU A 39 12.87 -9.94 -15.04
C LEU A 39 13.12 -11.27 -14.31
N ARG A 40 13.45 -11.21 -13.01
CA ARG A 40 13.62 -12.42 -12.17
C ARG A 40 12.35 -13.25 -12.05
N ASN A 41 11.19 -12.61 -12.16
CA ASN A 41 9.88 -13.26 -12.15
C ASN A 41 9.37 -13.52 -13.57
N GLY A 42 10.24 -13.67 -14.56
CA GLY A 42 9.89 -14.18 -15.88
C GLY A 42 9.27 -13.16 -16.86
N ALA A 43 9.30 -11.87 -16.55
CA ALA A 43 8.93 -10.85 -17.51
C ALA A 43 9.95 -10.78 -18.67
N GLU A 44 9.45 -10.61 -19.90
CA GLU A 44 10.29 -10.36 -21.08
C GLU A 44 10.80 -8.90 -21.07
N ARG A 45 12.10 -8.69 -21.36
CA ARG A 45 12.74 -7.35 -21.22
C ARG A 45 12.12 -6.31 -22.16
N ASP A 46 11.71 -6.71 -23.35
CA ASP A 46 11.06 -5.86 -24.36
C ASP A 46 9.66 -5.40 -23.95
N ARG A 47 8.99 -6.12 -23.03
CA ARG A 47 7.73 -5.69 -22.42
C ARG A 47 7.91 -4.76 -21.23
N ILE A 48 9.12 -4.60 -20.70
CA ILE A 48 9.38 -3.71 -19.57
C ILE A 48 9.66 -2.30 -20.05
N ARG A 49 8.86 -1.34 -19.58
CA ARG A 49 9.07 0.08 -19.81
C ARG A 49 8.97 0.86 -18.50
N VAL A 50 10.12 1.27 -17.97
CA VAL A 50 10.16 2.08 -16.74
C VAL A 50 9.45 3.41 -16.94
N ILE A 51 8.54 3.74 -16.02
CA ILE A 51 7.89 5.05 -15.92
C ILE A 51 8.09 5.52 -14.48
N TYR A 52 9.03 6.45 -14.28
CA TYR A 52 9.31 6.99 -12.96
C TYR A 52 8.10 7.69 -12.35
N ASN A 53 8.01 7.68 -11.02
CA ASN A 53 7.04 8.52 -10.34
C ASN A 53 7.32 9.99 -10.64
N GLY A 54 6.26 10.73 -10.95
CA GLY A 54 6.34 12.17 -11.23
C GLY A 54 5.84 13.00 -10.05
N VAL A 55 6.50 14.14 -9.82
CA VAL A 55 6.13 15.15 -8.82
C VAL A 55 5.77 16.45 -9.53
N ASP A 56 4.74 17.15 -9.04
CA ASP A 56 4.36 18.45 -9.57
C ASP A 56 5.40 19.54 -9.19
N PRO A 57 6.11 20.14 -10.17
CA PRO A 57 7.14 21.15 -9.91
C PRO A 57 6.57 22.50 -9.45
N VAL A 58 5.26 22.72 -9.55
CA VAL A 58 4.59 23.90 -9.00
C VAL A 58 4.38 23.70 -7.50
N SER A 59 3.75 22.58 -7.12
CA SER A 59 3.54 22.19 -5.73
C SER A 59 4.85 22.06 -4.95
N PHE A 60 5.89 21.48 -5.55
CA PHE A 60 7.22 21.35 -4.96
C PHE A 60 8.23 22.23 -5.68
N SER A 61 8.56 23.36 -5.05
CA SER A 61 9.47 24.36 -5.60
C SER A 61 10.25 25.06 -4.48
N PRO A 62 11.46 25.59 -4.78
CA PRO A 62 12.16 26.47 -3.86
C PRO A 62 11.26 27.64 -3.51
N ARG A 63 11.02 27.85 -2.22
CA ARG A 63 10.24 28.97 -1.72
C ARG A 63 10.80 29.48 -0.40
N ARG A 64 10.53 30.75 -0.11
CA ARG A 64 10.89 31.35 1.17
C ARG A 64 9.94 30.83 2.23
N VAL A 65 10.52 30.21 3.26
CA VAL A 65 9.82 29.73 4.45
C VAL A 65 10.55 30.25 5.68
N SER A 66 9.89 30.25 6.83
CA SER A 66 10.58 30.48 8.10
C SER A 66 11.56 29.33 8.32
N ARG A 67 12.87 29.62 8.35
CA ARG A 67 13.92 28.63 8.60
C ARG A 67 14.51 28.85 9.99
N PRO A 68 14.89 27.78 10.71
CA PRO A 68 15.76 27.93 11.87
C PRO A 68 17.06 28.64 11.48
N SER A 69 17.63 29.43 12.39
CA SER A 69 18.95 30.02 12.18
C SER A 69 20.08 28.98 12.27
N ALA A 70 19.79 27.81 12.82
CA ALA A 70 20.72 26.71 12.97
C ALA A 70 20.73 25.81 11.73
N PRO A 71 21.85 25.12 11.43
CA PRO A 71 21.89 24.13 10.36
C PRO A 71 20.79 23.08 10.56
N THR A 72 19.97 22.87 9.54
CA THR A 72 18.72 22.08 9.67
C THR A 72 18.71 20.89 8.72
N VAL A 73 18.58 19.70 9.29
CA VAL A 73 18.31 18.45 8.57
C VAL A 73 16.83 18.14 8.66
N VAL A 74 16.19 17.82 7.54
CA VAL A 74 14.77 17.45 7.50
C VAL A 74 14.62 16.00 7.08
N SER A 75 13.66 15.30 7.66
CA SER A 75 13.22 13.98 7.21
C SER A 75 11.71 13.98 7.10
N VAL A 76 11.18 13.51 5.97
CA VAL A 76 9.74 13.37 5.74
C VAL A 76 9.45 11.90 5.43
N ALA A 77 8.92 11.20 6.42
CA ALA A 77 8.59 9.79 6.31
C ALA A 77 7.63 9.38 7.44
N ARG A 78 6.79 8.38 7.18
CA ARG A 78 5.98 7.73 8.22
C ARG A 78 6.89 7.03 9.24
N ILE A 79 6.43 6.98 10.50
CA ILE A 79 7.13 6.28 11.59
C ILE A 79 6.76 4.79 11.52
N ASP A 80 7.65 4.01 10.90
CA ASP A 80 7.60 2.55 10.84
C ASP A 80 9.02 1.94 10.66
N PRO A 81 9.20 0.63 10.89
CA PRO A 81 10.51 -0.02 10.83
C PRO A 81 11.23 0.04 9.48
N LEU A 82 10.51 0.12 8.35
CA LEU A 82 11.14 0.21 7.02
C LEU A 82 11.79 1.57 6.78
N LYS A 83 11.35 2.62 7.47
CA LYS A 83 11.94 3.97 7.41
C LYS A 83 13.12 4.18 8.34
N ASP A 84 13.37 3.24 9.26
CA ASP A 84 14.55 3.16 10.13
C ASP A 84 14.95 4.51 10.76
N LEU A 85 13.99 5.10 11.48
CA LEU A 85 14.23 6.29 12.29
C LEU A 85 15.25 6.06 13.41
N GLU A 86 15.51 4.81 13.83
CA GLU A 86 16.57 4.53 14.81
C GLU A 86 17.95 4.93 14.25
N THR A 87 18.24 4.59 13.00
CA THR A 87 19.45 5.06 12.31
C THR A 87 19.47 6.59 12.22
N LEU A 88 18.35 7.24 11.89
CA LEU A 88 18.27 8.71 11.85
C LEU A 88 18.64 9.35 13.19
N LEU A 89 18.12 8.82 14.31
CA LEU A 89 18.43 9.34 15.64
C LEU A 89 19.92 9.19 16.00
N ARG A 90 20.52 8.06 15.63
CA ARG A 90 21.96 7.82 15.85
C ARG A 90 22.83 8.71 14.97
N VAL A 91 22.42 8.97 13.72
CA VAL A 91 23.06 9.95 12.85
C VAL A 91 22.99 11.34 13.48
N ALA A 92 21.82 11.75 13.99
CA ALA A 92 21.67 13.04 14.66
C ALA A 92 22.59 13.19 15.88
N ASP A 93 22.77 12.12 16.66
CA ASP A 93 23.68 12.11 17.80
C ASP A 93 25.16 12.29 17.39
N LEU A 94 25.61 11.67 16.28
CA LEU A 94 26.97 11.88 15.77
C LEU A 94 27.16 13.28 15.15
N VAL A 95 26.17 13.76 14.40
CA VAL A 95 26.25 15.07 13.73
C VAL A 95 26.28 16.20 14.75
N ARG A 96 25.48 16.14 15.83
CA ARG A 96 25.47 17.19 16.87
C ARG A 96 26.79 17.31 17.63
N GLN A 97 27.60 16.26 17.69
CA GLN A 97 28.93 16.32 18.32
C GLN A 97 29.88 17.24 17.54
N HIS A 98 29.65 17.39 16.23
CA HIS A 98 30.43 18.26 15.35
C HIS A 98 29.77 19.63 15.15
N ILE A 99 28.43 19.66 15.12
CA ILE A 99 27.64 20.89 14.98
C ILE A 99 26.62 20.93 16.14
N PRO A 100 26.99 21.43 17.33
CA PRO A 100 26.12 21.39 18.52
C PRO A 100 24.78 22.09 18.37
N SER A 101 24.67 23.06 17.44
CA SER A 101 23.45 23.80 17.16
C SER A 101 22.52 23.11 16.16
N VAL A 102 22.93 22.02 15.51
CA VAL A 102 22.16 21.35 14.44
C VAL A 102 20.76 20.97 14.91
N GLN A 103 19.77 21.13 14.02
CA GLN A 103 18.40 20.68 14.23
C GLN A 103 18.03 19.61 13.22
N PHE A 104 17.33 18.58 13.69
CA PHE A 104 16.70 17.54 12.90
C PHE A 104 15.20 17.67 13.07
N LEU A 105 14.49 17.91 11.98
CA LEU A 105 13.03 18.03 11.97
C LEU A 105 12.45 16.83 11.24
N HIS A 106 11.72 15.98 11.96
CA HIS A 106 11.08 14.80 11.39
C HIS A 106 9.57 15.02 11.24
N TYR A 107 9.07 14.87 10.02
CA TYR A 107 7.66 14.99 9.67
C TYR A 107 7.11 13.63 9.19
N GLY A 108 5.92 13.29 9.67
CA GLY A 108 5.16 12.13 9.19
C GLY A 108 4.22 11.53 10.23
N PRO A 109 3.25 10.70 9.77
CA PRO A 109 2.32 10.03 10.66
C PRO A 109 2.97 8.84 11.37
N VAL A 110 2.48 8.54 12.58
CA VAL A 110 2.76 7.27 13.24
C VAL A 110 1.99 6.17 12.54
N ALA A 111 2.69 5.24 11.90
CA ALA A 111 2.08 4.11 11.23
C ALA A 111 2.23 2.79 12.01
N ASP A 112 3.26 2.69 12.84
CA ASP A 112 3.45 1.59 13.79
C ASP A 112 3.66 2.17 15.20
N ARG A 113 2.73 1.87 16.10
CA ARG A 113 2.72 2.43 17.47
C ARG A 113 3.80 1.82 18.36
N GLU A 114 4.16 0.56 18.19
CA GLU A 114 5.21 -0.07 18.99
C GLU A 114 6.59 0.40 18.53
N TYR A 115 6.75 0.57 17.23
CA TYR A 115 7.96 1.19 16.69
C TYR A 115 8.10 2.66 17.11
N ASP A 116 7.00 3.45 17.12
CA ASP A 116 7.02 4.82 17.64
C ASP A 116 7.47 4.88 19.12
N LYS A 117 7.02 3.95 19.97
CA LYS A 117 7.53 3.84 21.35
C LYS A 117 9.03 3.57 21.39
N THR A 118 9.51 2.67 20.53
CA THR A 118 10.94 2.32 20.42
C THR A 118 11.77 3.53 20.00
N VAL A 119 11.34 4.26 18.97
CA VAL A 119 11.97 5.49 18.48
C VAL A 119 12.01 6.57 19.57
N LYS A 120 10.89 6.78 20.29
CA LYS A 120 10.83 7.77 21.38
C LYS A 120 11.68 7.39 22.59
N ALA A 121 11.77 6.11 22.92
CA ALA A 121 12.67 5.62 23.96
C ALA A 121 14.13 5.89 23.58
N LEU A 122 14.53 5.53 22.35
CA LEU A 122 15.89 5.80 21.85
C LEU A 122 16.21 7.31 21.80
N HIS A 123 15.26 8.16 21.40
CA HIS A 123 15.42 9.61 21.41
C HIS A 123 15.75 10.15 22.81
N ARG A 124 15.05 9.64 23.84
CA ARG A 124 15.32 9.97 25.25
C ARG A 124 16.66 9.42 25.72
N ASP A 125 16.96 8.17 25.40
CA ASP A 125 18.18 7.49 25.88
C ASP A 125 19.44 8.13 25.29
N LEU A 126 19.38 8.59 24.03
CA LEU A 126 20.42 9.40 23.39
C LEU A 126 20.42 10.87 23.85
N ASN A 127 19.50 11.29 24.73
CA ASN A 127 19.36 12.67 25.19
C ASN A 127 19.26 13.69 24.04
N LEU A 128 18.51 13.36 22.98
CA LEU A 128 18.44 14.18 21.77
C LEU A 128 17.60 15.45 21.92
N GLY A 129 16.81 15.58 22.99
CA GLY A 129 16.19 16.83 23.44
C GLY A 129 15.67 17.72 22.31
N ASN A 130 16.24 18.92 22.20
CA ASN A 130 15.90 19.90 21.15
C ASN A 130 16.66 19.70 19.82
N THR A 131 17.65 18.80 19.77
CA THR A 131 18.39 18.46 18.54
C THR A 131 17.46 17.78 17.55
N VAL A 132 16.65 16.81 17.99
CA VAL A 132 15.67 16.14 17.12
C VAL A 132 14.25 16.48 17.57
N LYS A 133 13.45 17.04 16.67
CA LYS A 133 12.04 17.38 16.90
C LYS A 133 11.14 16.54 16.00
N PHE A 134 10.18 15.86 16.62
CA PHE A 134 9.08 15.21 15.92
C PHE A 134 7.98 16.25 15.67
N MET A 135 7.81 16.64 14.42
CA MET A 135 6.90 17.71 13.99
C MET A 135 5.48 17.22 13.73
N GLY A 136 5.27 15.89 13.72
CA GLY A 136 4.00 15.27 13.38
C GLY A 136 3.73 15.26 11.88
N THR A 137 2.46 15.07 11.51
CA THR A 137 2.02 15.13 10.11
C THR A 137 2.03 16.56 9.57
N THR A 138 2.28 16.72 8.27
CA THR A 138 2.16 18.00 7.57
C THR A 138 1.32 17.82 6.32
N ASP A 139 0.42 18.78 6.08
CA ASP A 139 -0.32 18.89 4.83
C ASP A 139 0.46 19.70 3.77
N ASN A 140 1.59 20.29 4.16
CA ASN A 140 2.48 21.06 3.30
C ASN A 140 3.92 20.51 3.36
N PRO A 141 4.18 19.33 2.78
CA PRO A 141 5.53 18.74 2.75
C PRO A 141 6.54 19.61 2.02
N ALA A 142 6.12 20.39 1.00
CA ALA A 142 6.99 21.33 0.30
C ALA A 142 7.58 22.40 1.25
N GLU A 143 6.79 22.89 2.22
CA GLU A 143 7.30 23.82 3.24
C GLU A 143 8.31 23.13 4.16
N ALA A 144 8.05 21.90 4.60
CA ALA A 144 8.98 21.12 5.41
C ALA A 144 10.33 20.93 4.70
N TYR A 145 10.35 20.50 3.43
CA TYR A 145 11.60 20.40 2.67
C TYR A 145 12.30 21.76 2.53
N ASN A 146 11.54 22.84 2.31
CA ASN A 146 12.12 24.17 2.18
C ASN A 146 12.75 24.70 3.47
N GLN A 147 12.50 24.10 4.64
CA GLN A 147 13.23 24.40 5.88
C GLN A 147 14.62 23.76 5.93
N ALA A 148 14.86 22.75 5.10
CA ALA A 148 16.09 21.97 5.10
C ALA A 148 17.27 22.72 4.49
N ASP A 149 18.42 22.55 5.13
CA ASP A 149 19.73 22.63 4.47
C ASP A 149 20.08 21.30 3.79
N VAL A 150 19.71 20.19 4.44
CA VAL A 150 19.92 18.82 3.95
C VAL A 150 18.68 17.98 4.27
N VAL A 151 18.24 17.15 3.34
CA VAL A 151 17.22 16.13 3.61
C VAL A 151 17.88 14.78 3.86
N LEU A 152 17.44 14.06 4.90
CA LEU A 152 17.95 12.75 5.28
C LEU A 152 16.87 11.67 5.21
N LEU A 153 17.14 10.61 4.45
CA LEU A 153 16.32 9.41 4.35
C LEU A 153 17.13 8.16 4.75
N THR A 154 16.66 7.41 5.75
CA THR A 154 17.39 6.27 6.34
C THR A 154 16.77 4.91 6.03
N SER A 155 15.86 4.84 5.06
CA SER A 155 15.05 3.66 4.76
C SER A 155 15.84 2.37 4.50
N ILE A 156 15.32 1.24 4.98
CA ILE A 156 15.83 -0.10 4.68
C ILE A 156 15.37 -0.61 3.32
N SER A 157 14.23 -0.12 2.83
CA SER A 157 13.66 -0.53 1.55
C SER A 157 12.85 0.61 0.93
N GLU A 158 13.03 0.82 -0.36
CA GLU A 158 12.25 1.74 -1.18
C GLU A 158 11.99 1.11 -2.56
N ALA A 159 10.89 1.50 -3.20
CA ALA A 159 10.69 1.28 -4.63
C ALA A 159 11.32 2.44 -5.40
N PHE A 160 10.59 3.54 -5.55
CA PHE A 160 11.12 4.82 -6.02
C PHE A 160 10.63 5.94 -5.08
N PRO A 161 11.56 6.61 -4.35
CA PRO A 161 11.20 7.45 -3.21
C PRO A 161 10.64 8.82 -3.61
N TYR A 162 9.33 9.04 -3.40
CA TYR A 162 8.72 10.36 -3.58
C TYR A 162 9.42 11.45 -2.77
N SER A 163 9.76 11.17 -1.50
CA SER A 163 10.37 12.18 -0.63
C SER A 163 11.72 12.71 -1.14
N VAL A 164 12.50 11.86 -1.82
CA VAL A 164 13.74 12.27 -2.47
C VAL A 164 13.44 13.19 -3.66
N VAL A 165 12.51 12.79 -4.54
CA VAL A 165 12.16 13.59 -5.73
C VAL A 165 11.57 14.94 -5.32
N GLU A 166 10.65 14.95 -4.34
CA GLU A 166 10.07 16.17 -3.78
C GLU A 166 11.14 17.11 -3.20
N SER A 167 12.12 16.55 -2.48
CA SER A 167 13.26 17.31 -1.95
C SER A 167 14.09 17.94 -3.07
N LEU A 168 14.45 17.15 -4.09
CA LEU A 168 15.18 17.64 -5.25
C LEU A 168 14.39 18.71 -6.00
N MET A 169 13.07 18.54 -6.17
CA MET A 169 12.19 19.56 -6.76
C MET A 169 12.25 20.88 -5.97
N CYS A 170 12.29 20.83 -4.64
CA CYS A 170 12.52 21.99 -3.77
C CYS A 170 13.97 22.52 -3.79
N GLY A 171 14.85 21.94 -4.61
CA GLY A 171 16.27 22.29 -4.69
C GLY A 171 17.07 21.87 -3.46
N LYS A 172 16.66 20.82 -2.76
CA LYS A 172 17.27 20.40 -1.49
C LYS A 172 18.24 19.24 -1.67
N PRO A 173 19.52 19.40 -1.26
CA PRO A 173 20.48 18.31 -1.24
C PRO A 173 19.99 17.19 -0.33
N VAL A 174 20.23 15.95 -0.75
CA VAL A 174 19.75 14.76 -0.06
C VAL A 174 20.90 13.84 0.30
N VAL A 175 20.88 13.34 1.54
CA VAL A 175 21.62 12.15 1.97
C VAL A 175 20.63 11.02 2.13
N SER A 176 20.91 9.87 1.52
CA SER A 176 20.02 8.71 1.63
C SER A 176 20.77 7.39 1.67
N THR A 177 20.10 6.36 2.17
CA THR A 177 20.50 4.97 1.98
C THR A 177 20.40 4.53 0.52
N ASP A 178 21.35 3.73 0.03
CA ASP A 178 21.37 3.13 -1.31
C ASP A 178 20.47 1.90 -1.39
N VAL A 179 19.15 2.14 -1.49
CA VAL A 179 18.11 1.11 -1.61
C VAL A 179 17.13 1.48 -2.71
N GLY A 180 16.55 0.47 -3.36
CA GLY A 180 15.55 0.73 -4.39
C GLY A 180 16.10 1.59 -5.55
N GLY A 181 15.24 2.44 -6.07
CA GLY A 181 15.57 3.46 -7.05
C GLY A 181 16.11 4.78 -6.45
N VAL A 182 16.55 4.81 -5.18
CA VAL A 182 17.15 6.03 -4.59
C VAL A 182 18.36 6.49 -5.41
N LYS A 183 19.24 5.57 -5.80
CA LYS A 183 20.43 5.88 -6.60
C LYS A 183 20.07 6.49 -7.95
N GLU A 184 19.02 5.97 -8.58
CA GLU A 184 18.48 6.53 -9.83
C GLU A 184 17.88 7.92 -9.61
N ALA A 185 17.26 8.20 -8.45
CA ALA A 185 16.76 9.53 -8.15
C ALA A 185 17.90 10.55 -7.92
N LEU A 186 18.96 10.16 -7.21
CA LEU A 186 20.02 11.07 -6.72
C LEU A 186 21.25 11.23 -7.61
N GLU A 187 21.41 10.41 -8.65
CA GLU A 187 22.65 10.35 -9.42
C GLU A 187 23.21 11.74 -9.78
N GLY A 188 24.41 12.03 -9.27
CA GLY A 188 25.14 13.29 -9.50
C GLY A 188 24.77 14.48 -8.59
N VAL A 189 23.74 14.39 -7.74
CA VAL A 189 23.25 15.55 -6.96
C VAL A 189 23.03 15.29 -5.45
N GLY A 190 23.21 14.05 -4.99
CA GLY A 190 23.09 13.68 -3.57
C GLY A 190 24.19 12.73 -3.11
N LEU A 191 24.18 12.39 -1.82
CA LEU A 191 25.13 11.44 -1.23
C LEU A 191 24.42 10.17 -0.75
N LEU A 192 25.08 9.03 -0.95
CA LEU A 192 24.56 7.71 -0.61
C LEU A 192 25.44 7.02 0.44
N ALA A 193 24.80 6.28 1.33
CA ALA A 193 25.44 5.32 2.23
C ALA A 193 24.67 3.99 2.25
N ARG A 194 25.22 2.93 2.84
CA ARG A 194 24.49 1.67 2.96
C ARG A 194 23.40 1.77 4.03
N PRO A 195 22.31 0.98 3.96
CA PRO A 195 21.36 0.84 5.06
C PRO A 195 22.06 0.53 6.38
N LYS A 196 21.65 1.21 7.45
CA LYS A 196 22.22 1.10 8.81
C LYS A 196 23.69 1.55 8.95
N ASP A 197 24.27 2.16 7.93
CA ASP A 197 25.62 2.74 7.98
C ASP A 197 25.58 4.12 8.62
N ILE A 198 25.44 4.15 9.95
CA ILE A 198 25.26 5.38 10.74
C ILE A 198 26.42 6.36 10.51
N GLU A 199 27.65 5.85 10.50
CA GLU A 199 28.87 6.66 10.32
C GLU A 199 28.92 7.26 8.91
N GLY A 200 28.65 6.45 7.87
CA GLY A 200 28.61 6.93 6.49
C GLY A 200 27.52 7.97 6.24
N LEU A 201 26.33 7.79 6.82
CA LEU A 201 25.23 8.76 6.74
C LEU A 201 25.56 10.06 7.48
N ALA A 202 26.21 9.98 8.64
CA ALA A 202 26.65 11.14 9.41
C ALA A 202 27.74 11.92 8.68
N ASP A 203 28.77 11.26 8.15
CA ASP A 203 29.81 11.90 7.34
C ASP A 203 29.22 12.62 6.11
N ALA A 204 28.35 11.93 5.36
CA ALA A 204 27.68 12.51 4.21
C ALA A 204 26.85 13.75 4.60
N THR A 205 26.13 13.69 5.73
CA THR A 205 25.32 14.80 6.23
C THR A 205 26.21 15.98 6.63
N LEU A 206 27.32 15.74 7.35
CA LEU A 206 28.29 16.77 7.72
C LEU A 206 28.93 17.41 6.49
N ARG A 207 29.28 16.63 5.46
CA ARG A 207 29.83 17.15 4.22
C ARG A 207 28.89 18.13 3.53
N LEU A 208 27.60 17.82 3.44
CA LEU A 208 26.62 18.73 2.84
C LEU A 208 26.34 19.96 3.72
N LEU A 209 26.25 19.78 5.05
CA LEU A 209 26.03 20.88 5.99
C LEU A 209 27.20 21.88 6.01
N ASN A 210 28.43 21.41 5.75
CA ASN A 210 29.64 22.23 5.74
C ASN A 210 29.98 22.85 4.37
N LEU A 211 29.15 22.64 3.33
CA LEU A 211 29.33 23.34 2.06
C LEU A 211 29.23 24.86 2.27
N ASP A 212 30.16 25.58 1.65
CA ASP A 212 30.10 27.02 1.57
C ASP A 212 28.90 27.49 0.72
N ALA A 213 28.57 28.78 0.81
CA ALA A 213 27.37 29.30 0.16
C ALA A 213 27.39 29.11 -1.38
N PRO A 214 28.50 29.36 -2.10
CA PRO A 214 28.56 29.10 -3.54
C PRO A 214 28.35 27.62 -3.91
N ALA A 215 29.08 26.69 -3.28
CA ALA A 215 28.96 25.26 -3.57
C ALA A 215 27.57 24.71 -3.21
N ARG A 216 26.98 25.22 -2.12
CA ARG A 216 25.59 24.88 -1.75
C ARG A 216 24.61 25.33 -2.83
N GLN A 217 24.68 26.58 -3.29
CA GLN A 217 23.78 27.10 -4.32
C GLN A 217 23.90 26.34 -5.64
N GLU A 218 25.13 25.98 -6.04
CA GLU A 218 25.38 25.15 -7.22
C GLU A 218 24.72 23.77 -7.07
N LEU A 219 24.88 23.12 -5.92
CA LEU A 219 24.26 21.84 -5.65
C LEU A 219 22.73 21.91 -5.57
N GLU A 220 22.16 22.94 -4.94
CA GLU A 220 20.71 23.18 -4.88
C GLU A 220 20.12 23.34 -6.29
N ALA A 221 20.80 24.09 -7.16
CA ALA A 221 20.41 24.24 -8.57
C ALA A 221 20.49 22.91 -9.33
N ALA A 222 21.59 22.17 -9.18
CA ALA A 222 21.75 20.86 -9.81
C ALA A 222 20.68 19.85 -9.36
N CYS A 223 20.33 19.85 -8.06
CA CYS A 223 19.24 19.03 -7.52
C CYS A 223 17.92 19.31 -8.24
N ARG A 224 17.55 20.59 -8.36
CA ARG A 224 16.31 21.01 -9.02
C ARG A 224 16.33 20.68 -10.50
N ASP A 225 17.42 20.98 -11.19
CA ASP A 225 17.56 20.69 -12.62
C ASP A 225 17.43 19.20 -12.91
N ARG A 226 18.03 18.33 -12.08
CA ARG A 226 17.85 16.88 -12.23
C ARG A 226 16.38 16.49 -12.12
N ALA A 227 15.68 16.97 -11.08
CA ALA A 227 14.29 16.61 -10.86
C ALA A 227 13.37 17.10 -11.98
N LEU A 228 13.53 18.35 -12.42
CA LEU A 228 12.75 18.93 -13.52
C LEU A 228 12.95 18.19 -14.85
N ASN A 229 14.15 17.68 -15.10
CA ASN A 229 14.47 16.99 -16.35
C ASN A 229 14.01 15.52 -16.39
N ARG A 230 13.70 14.91 -15.25
CA ARG A 230 13.50 13.45 -15.17
C ARG A 230 12.21 13.01 -14.48
N PHE A 231 11.73 13.76 -13.49
CA PHE A 231 10.76 13.26 -12.51
C PHE A 231 9.56 14.19 -12.31
N THR A 232 9.16 14.92 -13.36
CA THR A 232 7.94 15.73 -13.33
C THR A 232 6.70 14.86 -13.51
N ILE A 233 5.58 15.30 -12.93
CA ILE A 233 4.27 14.67 -13.15
C ILE A 233 3.91 14.61 -14.64
N ASP A 234 4.21 15.66 -15.40
CA ASP A 234 3.95 15.70 -16.84
C ASP A 234 4.74 14.64 -17.61
N ALA A 235 6.01 14.41 -17.25
CA ALA A 235 6.81 13.37 -17.88
C ALA A 235 6.26 11.96 -17.58
N ALA A 236 5.81 11.72 -16.35
CA ALA A 236 5.16 10.46 -15.98
C ALA A 236 3.84 10.26 -16.75
N LEU A 237 2.98 11.28 -16.79
CA LEU A 237 1.72 11.26 -17.52
C LEU A 237 1.93 11.02 -19.02
N GLU A 238 2.91 11.67 -19.64
CA GLU A 238 3.25 11.45 -21.04
C GLU A 238 3.77 10.02 -21.29
N GLY A 239 4.54 9.46 -20.34
CA GLY A 239 4.97 8.06 -20.39
C GLY A 239 3.81 7.07 -20.41
N TYR A 240 2.82 7.26 -19.53
CA TYR A 240 1.60 6.46 -19.51
C TYR A 240 0.73 6.69 -20.74
N ARG A 241 0.53 7.95 -21.15
CA ARG A 241 -0.25 8.30 -22.36
C ARG A 241 0.32 7.61 -23.60
N ARG A 242 1.64 7.67 -23.78
CA ARG A 242 2.34 7.00 -24.88
C ARG A 242 2.15 5.48 -24.85
N THR A 243 2.21 4.89 -23.67
CA THR A 243 1.93 3.46 -23.46
C THR A 243 0.54 3.12 -23.96
N TYR A 244 -0.50 3.80 -23.46
CA TYR A 244 -1.88 3.52 -23.85
C TYR A 244 -2.14 3.72 -25.34
N VAL A 245 -1.61 4.79 -25.94
CA VAL A 245 -1.74 5.02 -27.39
C VAL A 245 -1.07 3.90 -28.18
N THR A 246 0.17 3.54 -27.83
CA THR A 246 0.93 2.49 -28.54
C THR A 246 0.20 1.14 -28.48
N LEU A 247 -0.29 0.74 -27.30
CA LEU A 247 -0.99 -0.51 -27.12
C LEU A 247 -2.35 -0.52 -27.84
N ALA A 248 -3.11 0.58 -27.78
CA ALA A 248 -4.39 0.70 -28.48
C ALA A 248 -4.22 0.64 -30.00
N GLU A 249 -3.17 1.27 -30.55
CA GLU A 249 -2.86 1.21 -31.99
C GLU A 249 -2.39 -0.19 -32.42
N ALA A 250 -1.54 -0.84 -31.63
CA ALA A 250 -1.16 -2.23 -31.86
C ALA A 250 -2.39 -3.15 -31.88
N TYR A 251 -3.25 -3.05 -30.88
CA TYR A 251 -4.51 -3.80 -30.80
C TYR A 251 -5.41 -3.59 -32.02
N ARG A 252 -5.60 -2.33 -32.46
CA ARG A 252 -6.39 -2.01 -33.66
C ARG A 252 -5.82 -2.65 -34.93
N ARG A 253 -4.49 -2.66 -35.09
CA ARG A 253 -3.82 -3.29 -36.24
C ARG A 253 -3.99 -4.80 -36.24
N GLU A 254 -3.76 -5.44 -35.10
CA GLU A 254 -3.90 -6.89 -34.95
C GLU A 254 -5.35 -7.34 -35.13
N ARG A 255 -6.33 -6.56 -34.66
CA ARG A 255 -7.76 -6.77 -34.94
C ARG A 255 -8.09 -6.60 -36.42
N ALA A 256 -7.60 -5.55 -37.08
CA ALA A 256 -7.82 -5.34 -38.52
C ALA A 256 -7.18 -6.47 -39.37
N ALA A 257 -6.11 -7.08 -38.88
CA ALA A 257 -5.48 -8.25 -39.49
C ALA A 257 -6.19 -9.58 -39.18
N GLY A 258 -7.30 -9.56 -38.43
CA GLY A 258 -8.06 -10.76 -38.05
C GLY A 258 -7.38 -11.68 -37.04
N ARG A 259 -6.29 -11.22 -36.38
CA ARG A 259 -5.52 -12.02 -35.42
C ARG A 259 -6.07 -11.93 -34.00
N ILE A 260 -6.82 -10.87 -33.71
CA ILE A 260 -7.56 -10.72 -32.46
C ILE A 260 -9.05 -10.88 -32.79
N PRO A 261 -9.75 -11.86 -32.18
CA PRO A 261 -11.19 -12.01 -32.36
C PRO A 261 -11.92 -10.75 -31.92
N GLU A 262 -13.13 -10.52 -32.43
CA GLU A 262 -13.95 -9.42 -31.92
C GLU A 262 -14.07 -9.56 -30.40
N PRO A 263 -13.91 -8.47 -29.62
CA PRO A 263 -14.16 -8.53 -28.21
C PRO A 263 -15.59 -9.06 -28.06
N GLN A 264 -15.72 -10.26 -27.49
CA GLN A 264 -17.03 -10.71 -27.06
C GLN A 264 -17.59 -9.59 -26.18
N PRO A 265 -18.89 -9.24 -26.32
CA PRO A 265 -19.50 -8.30 -25.39
C PRO A 265 -19.07 -8.77 -24.01
N VAL A 266 -18.41 -7.89 -23.25
CA VAL A 266 -18.02 -8.20 -21.88
C VAL A 266 -19.29 -8.78 -21.28
N LEU A 267 -19.25 -10.05 -20.89
CA LEU A 267 -20.28 -10.60 -20.03
C LEU A 267 -20.29 -9.59 -18.89
N GLN A 268 -21.28 -8.69 -18.87
CA GLN A 268 -21.54 -7.93 -17.67
C GLN A 268 -21.56 -9.03 -16.63
N PRO A 269 -20.65 -9.03 -15.64
CA PRO A 269 -20.71 -10.03 -14.61
C PRO A 269 -22.13 -9.90 -14.11
N GLN A 270 -22.95 -10.90 -14.43
CA GLN A 270 -24.15 -11.11 -13.67
C GLN A 270 -23.55 -11.45 -12.34
N LEU A 271 -23.44 -10.43 -11.49
CA LEU A 271 -23.41 -10.62 -10.07
C LEU A 271 -24.72 -11.31 -9.80
N THR A 272 -24.75 -12.63 -10.00
CA THR A 272 -25.67 -13.49 -9.31
C THR A 272 -25.27 -13.25 -7.88
N VAL A 273 -26.07 -12.40 -7.21
CA VAL A 273 -26.09 -12.38 -5.75
C VAL A 273 -26.36 -13.83 -5.41
N VAL A 274 -25.31 -14.56 -5.02
CA VAL A 274 -25.49 -15.82 -4.34
C VAL A 274 -26.29 -15.39 -3.11
N PRO A 275 -27.58 -15.75 -3.00
CA PRO A 275 -28.31 -15.46 -1.77
C PRO A 275 -27.43 -16.03 -0.66
N GLU A 276 -27.20 -15.21 0.37
CA GLU A 276 -26.37 -15.57 1.51
C GLU A 276 -26.58 -17.05 1.80
N THR A 277 -25.50 -17.84 1.71
CA THR A 277 -25.53 -19.19 2.24
C THR A 277 -26.20 -19.09 3.60
N PRO A 278 -27.31 -19.81 3.85
CA PRO A 278 -28.03 -19.71 5.11
C PRO A 278 -26.99 -19.85 6.19
N GLU A 279 -27.01 -18.91 7.15
CA GLU A 279 -26.05 -18.81 8.24
C GLU A 279 -25.62 -20.22 8.63
N VAL A 280 -24.40 -20.61 8.26
CA VAL A 280 -23.76 -21.70 8.96
C VAL A 280 -23.65 -21.11 10.35
N GLU A 281 -24.50 -21.59 11.28
CA GLU A 281 -24.37 -21.33 12.70
C GLU A 281 -22.88 -21.45 12.98
N THR A 282 -22.24 -20.30 13.17
CA THR A 282 -20.89 -20.27 13.69
C THR A 282 -21.09 -20.68 15.13
N VAL A 283 -21.06 -21.99 15.37
CA VAL A 283 -20.82 -22.55 16.68
C VAL A 283 -19.46 -21.98 17.07
N VAL A 284 -19.50 -20.86 17.78
CA VAL A 284 -18.33 -20.31 18.46
C VAL A 284 -17.92 -21.40 19.43
N PRO A 285 -16.76 -22.08 19.25
CA PRO A 285 -16.32 -23.02 20.25
C PRO A 285 -16.06 -22.21 21.51
N THR A 286 -16.87 -22.44 22.54
CA THR A 286 -16.52 -22.04 23.91
C THR A 286 -15.21 -22.72 24.23
N VAL A 287 -14.13 -21.94 24.33
CA VAL A 287 -12.86 -22.40 24.86
C VAL A 287 -13.09 -22.71 26.34
N ASP A 288 -13.27 -23.98 26.66
CA ASP A 288 -13.13 -24.46 28.03
C ASP A 288 -11.63 -24.49 28.34
N GLU A 289 -11.18 -23.68 29.31
CA GLU A 289 -9.76 -23.54 29.71
C GLU A 289 -9.19 -24.80 30.41
N ARG A 290 -9.75 -25.98 30.15
CA ARG A 290 -9.31 -27.24 30.73
C ARG A 290 -9.51 -28.40 29.76
N GLN A 291 -8.61 -28.57 28.78
CA GLN A 291 -8.10 -29.88 28.36
C GLN A 291 -7.15 -29.76 27.16
N ASP A 292 -5.93 -30.23 27.35
CA ASP A 292 -4.92 -30.48 26.31
C ASP A 292 -5.36 -31.65 25.40
N VAL A 293 -5.96 -31.41 24.22
CA VAL A 293 -5.94 -32.39 23.11
C VAL A 293 -6.06 -31.67 21.75
N ILE A 294 -5.06 -31.86 20.88
CA ILE A 294 -5.16 -31.57 19.44
C ILE A 294 -5.47 -32.89 18.73
N ILE A 295 -6.63 -33.00 18.07
CA ILE A 295 -6.91 -34.09 17.13
C ILE A 295 -6.41 -33.64 15.76
N VAL A 296 -5.38 -34.33 15.27
CA VAL A 296 -4.87 -34.21 13.89
C VAL A 296 -5.51 -35.33 13.08
N ASP A 297 -6.44 -34.99 12.18
CA ASP A 297 -6.89 -35.93 11.17
C ASP A 297 -5.92 -35.88 10.00
N GLN A 298 -5.00 -36.85 9.99
CA GLN A 298 -4.30 -37.52 8.89
C GLN A 298 -3.08 -38.21 9.52
N GLY A 299 -3.19 -39.53 9.68
CA GLY A 299 -2.37 -40.33 10.56
C GLY A 299 -0.87 -40.31 10.25
N LEU A 300 -0.07 -40.00 11.29
CA LEU A 300 1.28 -40.49 11.55
C LEU A 300 1.66 -40.02 12.97
N SER A 301 1.70 -40.96 13.93
CA SER A 301 2.15 -40.71 15.30
C SER A 301 3.64 -41.02 15.43
N ALA A 302 4.47 -40.05 15.81
CA ALA A 302 5.82 -40.30 16.30
C ALA A 302 6.03 -39.58 17.66
N PRO A 303 6.76 -40.17 18.62
CA PRO A 303 6.95 -39.57 19.94
C PRO A 303 7.79 -38.28 19.88
N ALA A 304 7.44 -37.29 20.70
CA ALA A 304 8.02 -35.95 20.74
C ALA A 304 9.55 -35.90 20.91
N GLU A 305 10.17 -36.96 21.44
CA GLU A 305 11.61 -37.04 21.66
C GLU A 305 12.42 -37.14 20.34
N GLN A 306 11.86 -37.77 19.29
CA GLN A 306 12.55 -37.85 17.99
C GLN A 306 12.51 -36.54 17.19
N ILE A 307 11.53 -35.67 17.44
CA ILE A 307 11.41 -34.36 16.77
C ILE A 307 12.45 -33.38 17.32
N SER A 308 12.81 -33.50 18.60
CA SER A 308 13.78 -32.61 19.24
C SER A 308 15.22 -32.86 18.78
N GLU A 309 15.60 -34.12 18.55
CA GLU A 309 16.96 -34.46 18.06
C GLU A 309 17.18 -34.05 16.61
N GLU A 310 16.17 -34.17 15.74
CA GLU A 310 16.26 -33.78 14.33
C GLU A 310 16.30 -32.24 14.15
N VAL A 311 15.57 -31.50 15.00
CA VAL A 311 15.58 -30.03 15.02
C VAL A 311 16.91 -29.46 15.54
N GLU A 312 17.55 -30.12 16.51
CA GLU A 312 18.91 -29.77 16.97
C GLU A 312 19.96 -30.07 15.89
N ARG A 313 19.82 -31.20 15.18
CA ARG A 313 20.73 -31.59 14.09
C ARG A 313 20.74 -30.59 12.92
N GLN A 314 19.56 -30.06 12.56
CA GLN A 314 19.41 -29.09 11.46
C GLN A 314 19.83 -27.66 11.84
N ARG A 315 19.94 -27.32 13.13
CA ARG A 315 20.45 -26.02 13.59
C ARG A 315 21.97 -25.88 13.50
N MET A 316 22.69 -26.99 13.35
CA MET A 316 24.16 -27.03 13.41
C MET A 316 24.87 -27.16 12.05
N MET A 317 24.16 -27.17 10.92
CA MET A 317 24.79 -27.22 9.59
C MET A 317 25.20 -25.83 9.09
N PRO A 318 26.46 -25.63 8.63
CA PRO A 318 26.89 -24.38 8.01
C PRO A 318 26.27 -24.18 6.61
N PRO A 319 26.19 -22.94 6.10
CA PRO A 319 25.34 -22.56 4.95
C PRO A 319 25.76 -23.10 3.57
N GLU A 320 26.83 -23.91 3.48
CA GLU A 320 27.47 -24.30 2.22
C GLU A 320 27.13 -25.73 1.76
N GLU A 321 26.29 -26.48 2.49
CA GLU A 321 25.85 -27.85 2.12
C GLU A 321 24.35 -27.95 1.76
N LEU A 322 23.72 -26.86 1.30
CA LEU A 322 22.40 -26.95 0.66
C LEU A 322 22.58 -27.32 -0.82
N GLU A 323 22.56 -28.63 -1.11
CA GLU A 323 22.46 -29.13 -2.49
C GLU A 323 21.22 -28.55 -3.18
N VAL A 324 21.46 -27.90 -4.32
CA VAL A 324 20.42 -27.47 -5.25
C VAL A 324 19.92 -28.71 -5.97
N VAL A 325 18.75 -29.24 -5.55
CA VAL A 325 18.05 -30.27 -6.31
C VAL A 325 17.59 -29.65 -7.64
N THR A 326 18.22 -30.07 -8.73
CA THR A 326 17.85 -29.70 -10.10
C THR A 326 16.79 -30.67 -10.65
N ASP A 327 16.06 -30.24 -11.70
CA ASP A 327 14.91 -30.92 -12.32
C ASP A 327 15.14 -32.37 -12.82
N SER A 328 16.32 -32.97 -12.62
CA SER A 328 16.65 -34.36 -12.96
C SER A 328 16.23 -35.40 -11.91
N ASP A 329 15.91 -35.00 -10.68
CA ASP A 329 15.60 -35.95 -9.59
C ASP A 329 14.12 -36.36 -9.49
N ILE A 330 13.28 -35.88 -10.43
CA ILE A 330 11.85 -36.22 -10.53
C ILE A 330 11.59 -37.30 -11.59
N ALA A 331 12.63 -37.90 -12.18
CA ALA A 331 12.50 -38.99 -13.14
C ALA A 331 12.63 -40.36 -12.44
N GLY A 332 11.62 -40.75 -11.65
CA GLY A 332 11.67 -42.01 -10.88
C GLY A 332 10.34 -42.68 -10.54
N TYR A 333 9.20 -42.19 -11.05
CA TYR A 333 7.91 -42.86 -10.87
C TYR A 333 7.26 -43.13 -12.23
N ALA A 334 7.52 -44.33 -12.76
CA ALA A 334 6.69 -44.94 -13.78
C ALA A 334 5.52 -45.68 -13.09
N PRO A 335 4.37 -45.86 -13.77
CA PRO A 335 3.13 -46.31 -13.14
C PRO A 335 3.07 -47.84 -13.07
N GLU A 336 2.64 -48.40 -11.94
CA GLU A 336 2.22 -49.81 -11.84
C GLU A 336 0.74 -49.90 -11.47
N ASP A 337 -0.02 -50.38 -12.46
CA ASP A 337 -1.19 -51.26 -12.45
C ASP A 337 -2.35 -51.08 -11.46
N ASP A 338 -3.48 -50.76 -12.10
CA ASP A 338 -4.88 -51.07 -11.82
C ASP A 338 -5.17 -52.16 -10.77
N ALA A 339 -5.77 -51.76 -9.65
CA ALA A 339 -6.65 -52.62 -8.86
C ALA A 339 -7.73 -51.78 -8.15
N GLY A 340 -8.85 -51.58 -8.86
CA GLY A 340 -10.21 -51.49 -8.29
C GLY A 340 -10.47 -50.49 -7.15
N ILE A 341 -10.79 -49.25 -7.51
CA ILE A 341 -11.62 -48.38 -6.66
C ILE A 341 -12.78 -47.84 -7.51
N THR A 342 -13.97 -48.35 -7.20
CA THR A 342 -15.26 -47.93 -7.74
C THR A 342 -15.56 -46.48 -7.37
N THR A 343 -15.87 -45.66 -8.37
CA THR A 343 -16.40 -44.30 -8.21
C THR A 343 -17.72 -44.32 -7.42
N PRO A 344 -17.88 -43.55 -6.32
CA PRO A 344 -19.20 -43.32 -5.75
C PRO A 344 -19.96 -42.38 -6.67
N THR A 345 -21.03 -42.89 -7.28
CA THR A 345 -22.09 -42.12 -7.92
C THR A 345 -22.71 -41.16 -6.91
N SER A 346 -22.68 -39.86 -7.20
CA SER A 346 -23.45 -38.85 -6.47
C SER A 346 -24.94 -39.23 -6.44
N PRO A 347 -25.62 -39.13 -5.29
CA PRO A 347 -27.06 -39.36 -5.25
C PRO A 347 -27.80 -38.24 -5.98
N VAL A 348 -28.67 -38.65 -6.90
CA VAL A 348 -29.74 -37.84 -7.49
C VAL A 348 -30.75 -37.56 -6.37
N ILE A 349 -30.99 -36.29 -6.05
CA ILE A 349 -32.04 -35.86 -5.12
C ILE A 349 -33.25 -35.46 -5.97
N GLU A 350 -34.35 -36.19 -5.84
CA GLU A 350 -35.65 -35.85 -6.42
C GLU A 350 -36.35 -34.72 -5.63
N PRO A 351 -37.25 -33.95 -6.26
CA PRO A 351 -37.79 -32.73 -5.69
C PRO A 351 -39.13 -32.97 -5.00
N GLU A 352 -39.18 -33.13 -3.68
CA GLU A 352 -40.43 -32.99 -2.94
C GLU A 352 -40.19 -32.42 -1.53
N GLN A 353 -40.65 -31.20 -1.29
CA GLN A 353 -41.79 -30.90 -0.42
C GLN A 353 -41.91 -29.38 -0.25
N ASP A 354 -43.09 -28.87 -0.59
CA ASP A 354 -43.49 -27.47 -0.43
C ASP A 354 -43.26 -27.00 1.02
N PHE A 355 -42.23 -26.19 1.22
CA PHE A 355 -42.15 -25.34 2.39
C PHE A 355 -42.84 -24.02 2.06
N GLU A 356 -44.01 -23.81 2.66
CA GLU A 356 -44.65 -22.49 2.71
C GLU A 356 -43.61 -21.46 3.15
N VAL A 357 -43.27 -20.55 2.23
CA VAL A 357 -42.56 -19.32 2.57
C VAL A 357 -43.49 -18.53 3.47
N ARG A 358 -43.28 -18.63 4.79
CA ARG A 358 -43.70 -17.56 5.68
C ARG A 358 -42.91 -16.34 5.23
N GLU A 359 -43.58 -15.42 4.55
CA GLU A 359 -43.13 -14.03 4.47
C GLU A 359 -42.80 -13.62 5.90
N LEU A 360 -41.51 -13.45 6.19
CA LEU A 360 -41.07 -12.69 7.35
C LEU A 360 -41.62 -11.29 7.11
N GLN A 361 -42.78 -11.03 7.71
CA GLN A 361 -43.29 -9.69 7.84
C GLN A 361 -42.16 -8.81 8.38
N PRO A 362 -42.00 -7.57 7.88
CA PRO A 362 -40.94 -6.70 8.33
C PRO A 362 -41.03 -6.60 9.83
N ALA A 363 -39.95 -6.97 10.54
CA ALA A 363 -39.86 -6.77 11.96
C ALA A 363 -40.16 -5.29 12.23
N VAL A 364 -41.33 -5.06 12.82
CA VAL A 364 -41.81 -3.76 13.23
C VAL A 364 -40.85 -3.26 14.30
N GLY A 365 -40.04 -2.24 13.98
CA GLY A 365 -39.24 -1.54 14.99
C GLY A 365 -37.82 -1.11 14.63
N VAL A 366 -37.33 -1.26 13.39
CA VAL A 366 -35.97 -0.79 13.07
C VAL A 366 -35.96 0.74 12.94
N SER A 367 -35.23 1.41 13.84
CA SER A 367 -35.17 2.87 13.93
C SER A 367 -33.78 3.39 13.54
N LEU A 368 -33.77 4.46 12.73
CA LEU A 368 -32.56 5.24 12.46
C LEU A 368 -32.04 5.99 13.70
N ASP A 369 -32.80 6.00 14.79
CA ASP A 369 -32.43 6.57 16.09
C ASP A 369 -31.98 5.49 17.11
N SER A 370 -31.75 4.25 16.68
CA SER A 370 -31.23 3.21 17.57
C SER A 370 -29.79 3.53 18.02
N ASP A 371 -29.46 3.22 19.26
CA ASP A 371 -28.09 3.31 19.77
C ASP A 371 -27.18 2.22 19.14
N ASP A 372 -27.75 1.12 18.63
CA ASP A 372 -27.00 0.05 17.97
C ASP A 372 -26.66 0.41 16.50
N PRO A 373 -25.36 0.54 16.13
CA PRO A 373 -24.93 0.78 14.76
C PRO A 373 -25.48 -0.24 13.75
N ARG A 374 -25.67 -1.50 14.15
CA ARG A 374 -26.17 -2.56 13.28
C ARG A 374 -27.64 -2.35 12.92
N GLU A 375 -28.45 -1.88 13.86
CA GLU A 375 -29.85 -1.56 13.61
C GLU A 375 -30.00 -0.32 12.72
N ARG A 376 -29.14 0.69 12.90
CA ARG A 376 -29.12 1.86 12.00
C ARG A 376 -28.74 1.49 10.57
N ILE A 377 -27.78 0.58 10.39
CA ILE A 377 -27.41 0.02 9.08
C ILE A 377 -28.56 -0.81 8.48
N ALA A 378 -29.21 -1.66 9.26
CA ALA A 378 -30.34 -2.45 8.79
C ALA A 378 -31.54 -1.58 8.36
N ALA A 379 -31.83 -0.50 9.10
CA ALA A 379 -32.83 0.50 8.73
C ALA A 379 -32.47 1.20 7.43
N PHE A 380 -31.19 1.51 7.22
CA PHE A 380 -30.71 2.09 5.97
C PHE A 380 -30.94 1.18 4.78
N GLU A 381 -30.52 -0.09 4.88
CA GLU A 381 -30.66 -1.06 3.80
C GLU A 381 -32.12 -1.36 3.49
N ALA A 382 -33.00 -1.33 4.49
CA ALA A 382 -34.44 -1.42 4.29
C ALA A 382 -35.00 -0.19 3.53
N ALA A 383 -34.56 1.02 3.86
CA ALA A 383 -34.97 2.24 3.16
C ALA A 383 -34.39 2.31 1.72
N TYR A 384 -33.14 1.89 1.54
CA TYR A 384 -32.47 1.84 0.24
C TYR A 384 -33.17 0.87 -0.71
N ARG A 385 -33.60 -0.31 -0.23
CA ARG A 385 -34.37 -1.28 -1.03
C ARG A 385 -35.77 -0.78 -1.42
N ARG A 386 -36.40 0.08 -0.60
CA ARG A 386 -37.71 0.65 -0.90
C ARG A 386 -37.65 1.82 -1.90
N GLY A 387 -36.53 2.53 -1.94
CA GLY A 387 -36.34 3.70 -2.80
C GLY A 387 -37.28 4.87 -2.46
N GLY A 388 -37.23 5.93 -3.26
CA GLY A 388 -38.13 7.08 -3.13
C GLY A 388 -37.65 8.18 -2.18
N PRO A 389 -38.50 9.21 -1.91
CA PRO A 389 -38.09 10.46 -1.24
C PRO A 389 -37.59 10.26 0.21
N GLU A 390 -37.99 9.16 0.86
CA GLU A 390 -37.51 8.82 2.21
C GLU A 390 -36.00 8.57 2.22
N LEU A 391 -35.46 8.00 1.14
CA LEU A 391 -34.04 7.66 1.03
C LEU A 391 -33.14 8.88 1.17
N SER A 392 -33.52 10.02 0.58
CA SER A 392 -32.76 11.26 0.70
C SER A 392 -32.61 11.72 2.16
N ASN A 393 -33.68 11.59 2.96
CA ASN A 393 -33.65 11.94 4.38
C ASN A 393 -32.78 10.98 5.19
N VAL A 394 -32.84 9.69 4.87
CA VAL A 394 -31.99 8.68 5.53
C VAL A 394 -30.51 8.91 5.23
N VAL A 395 -30.15 9.19 3.98
CA VAL A 395 -28.77 9.49 3.58
C VAL A 395 -28.23 10.71 4.34
N ARG A 396 -29.00 11.81 4.42
CA ARG A 396 -28.58 13.01 5.18
C ARG A 396 -28.34 12.70 6.65
N LYS A 397 -29.19 11.89 7.26
CA LYS A 397 -29.08 11.49 8.67
C LYS A 397 -27.82 10.65 8.91
N LEU A 398 -27.56 9.67 8.06
CA LEU A 398 -26.40 8.77 8.21
C LEU A 398 -25.07 9.43 7.87
N LEU A 399 -25.06 10.43 6.98
CA LEU A 399 -23.86 11.26 6.77
C LEU A 399 -23.50 12.11 8.01
N SER A 400 -24.40 12.22 8.98
CA SER A 400 -24.17 12.90 10.26
C SER A 400 -24.02 11.90 11.44
N ASP A 401 -23.95 10.59 11.17
CA ASP A 401 -23.85 9.56 12.22
C ASP A 401 -22.53 9.69 12.99
N PRO A 402 -22.48 9.46 14.31
CA PRO A 402 -21.22 9.46 15.06
C PRO A 402 -20.23 8.39 14.57
N ASP A 403 -20.70 7.27 14.02
CA ASP A 403 -19.86 6.17 13.54
C ASP A 403 -19.30 6.45 12.13
N PRO A 404 -17.97 6.53 11.94
CA PRO A 404 -17.36 6.81 10.64
C PRO A 404 -17.63 5.72 9.59
N GLU A 405 -17.82 4.46 9.98
CA GLU A 405 -18.11 3.39 9.03
C GLU A 405 -19.53 3.52 8.46
N ILE A 406 -20.48 3.99 9.28
CA ILE A 406 -21.84 4.32 8.84
C ILE A 406 -21.81 5.51 7.87
N ARG A 407 -21.10 6.59 8.23
CA ARG A 407 -20.95 7.76 7.34
C ARG A 407 -20.32 7.37 6.01
N ARG A 408 -19.29 6.52 6.04
CA ARG A 408 -18.62 6.02 4.83
C ARG A 408 -19.56 5.21 3.93
N ARG A 409 -20.40 4.34 4.51
CA ARG A 409 -21.38 3.55 3.75
C ARG A 409 -22.50 4.40 3.14
N ALA A 410 -22.88 5.49 3.79
CA ALA A 410 -23.88 6.43 3.29
C ALA A 410 -23.42 7.22 2.04
N ILE A 411 -22.11 7.29 1.78
CA ILE A 411 -21.54 8.00 0.62
C ILE A 411 -21.92 7.33 -0.70
N ALA A 412 -21.84 6.00 -0.81
CA ALA A 412 -22.08 5.33 -2.09
C ALA A 412 -23.52 5.58 -2.62
N PRO A 413 -24.57 5.51 -1.79
CA PRO A 413 -25.93 5.85 -2.21
C PRO A 413 -26.11 7.31 -2.61
N SER A 414 -25.42 8.27 -1.97
CA SER A 414 -25.45 9.69 -2.37
C SER A 414 -24.93 9.96 -3.78
N VAL A 415 -24.20 9.00 -4.38
CA VAL A 415 -23.70 9.08 -5.76
C VAL A 415 -24.68 8.47 -6.76
N THR A 416 -25.68 7.70 -6.33
CA THR A 416 -26.67 7.09 -7.22
C THR A 416 -27.79 8.08 -7.57
N ALA A 417 -28.16 8.17 -8.86
CA ALA A 417 -29.10 9.18 -9.37
C ALA A 417 -30.52 9.09 -8.78
N GLU A 418 -30.82 8.01 -8.07
CA GLU A 418 -32.13 7.73 -7.46
C GLU A 418 -32.24 8.23 -6.01
N ALA A 419 -31.12 8.53 -5.34
CA ALA A 419 -31.12 8.88 -3.91
C ALA A 419 -31.13 10.39 -3.63
N LEU A 420 -30.41 11.19 -4.42
CA LEU A 420 -30.30 12.64 -4.25
C LEU A 420 -30.13 13.34 -5.61
N PRO A 421 -30.69 14.55 -5.80
CA PRO A 421 -30.38 15.39 -6.95
C PRO A 421 -28.87 15.66 -7.09
N ARG A 422 -28.35 15.77 -8.31
CA ARG A 422 -26.92 15.98 -8.59
C ARG A 422 -26.34 17.17 -7.82
N THR A 423 -27.02 18.32 -7.86
CA THR A 423 -26.58 19.55 -7.19
C THR A 423 -26.48 19.37 -5.67
N GLU A 424 -27.41 18.61 -5.09
CA GLU A 424 -27.44 18.32 -3.66
C GLU A 424 -26.35 17.31 -3.27
N SER A 425 -26.12 16.31 -4.11
CA SER A 425 -25.03 15.33 -3.95
C SER A 425 -23.66 16.03 -3.96
N ILE A 426 -23.44 16.96 -4.88
CA ILE A 426 -22.22 17.79 -4.94
C ILE A 426 -22.06 18.60 -3.65
N HIS A 427 -23.13 19.24 -3.17
CA HIS A 427 -23.07 20.06 -1.95
C HIS A 427 -22.72 19.23 -0.72
N LEU A 428 -23.43 18.12 -0.49
CA LEU A 428 -23.21 17.25 0.67
C LEU A 428 -21.83 16.58 0.64
N LEU A 429 -21.40 16.07 -0.52
CA LEU A 429 -20.08 15.45 -0.65
C LEU A 429 -18.94 16.46 -0.47
N SER A 430 -19.12 17.71 -0.93
CA SER A 430 -18.15 18.79 -0.69
C SER A 430 -18.07 19.18 0.79
N GLN A 431 -19.21 19.16 1.50
CA GLN A 431 -19.25 19.39 2.94
C GLN A 431 -18.54 18.24 3.70
N VAL A 432 -18.87 16.98 3.42
CA VAL A 432 -18.22 15.82 4.03
C VAL A 432 -16.71 15.82 3.76
N LEU A 433 -16.30 16.12 2.52
CA LEU A 433 -14.90 16.23 2.14
C LEU A 433 -14.13 17.30 2.94
N SER A 434 -14.79 18.41 3.30
CA SER A 434 -14.15 19.53 3.99
C SER A 434 -14.23 19.46 5.52
N SER A 435 -15.28 18.84 6.08
CA SER A 435 -15.56 18.90 7.52
C SER A 435 -15.60 17.58 8.26
N ASP A 436 -15.65 16.42 7.59
CA ASP A 436 -15.70 15.13 8.30
C ASP A 436 -14.38 14.87 9.04
N PRO A 437 -14.39 14.48 10.33
CA PRO A 437 -13.16 14.23 11.08
C PRO A 437 -12.38 13.00 10.59
N ASP A 438 -13.04 12.03 9.95
CA ASP A 438 -12.42 10.77 9.53
C ASP A 438 -11.83 10.84 8.10
N PRO A 439 -10.52 10.58 7.92
CA PRO A 439 -9.85 10.67 6.61
C PRO A 439 -10.35 9.63 5.60
N THR A 440 -10.84 8.47 6.05
CA THR A 440 -11.38 7.43 5.17
C THR A 440 -12.75 7.82 4.61
N VAL A 441 -13.56 8.52 5.42
CA VAL A 441 -14.82 9.12 5.00
C VAL A 441 -14.57 10.26 4.01
N ARG A 442 -13.60 11.15 4.28
CA ARG A 442 -13.19 12.23 3.34
C ARG A 442 -12.68 11.66 2.01
N SER A 443 -11.87 10.61 2.05
CA SER A 443 -11.36 9.95 0.84
C SER A 443 -12.49 9.32 0.01
N ALA A 444 -13.44 8.65 0.67
CA ALA A 444 -14.63 8.13 0.00
C ALA A 444 -15.48 9.26 -0.62
N ALA A 445 -15.63 10.39 0.08
CA ALA A 445 -16.36 11.55 -0.42
C ALA A 445 -15.68 12.20 -1.63
N ALA A 446 -14.34 12.26 -1.66
CA ALA A 446 -13.58 12.76 -2.81
C ALA A 446 -13.80 11.89 -4.07
N ALA A 447 -13.72 10.56 -3.93
CA ALA A 447 -13.96 9.63 -5.03
C ALA A 447 -15.41 9.71 -5.55
N ALA A 448 -16.35 9.81 -4.62
CA ALA A 448 -17.77 10.02 -4.91
C ALA A 448 -18.02 11.34 -5.66
N LEU A 449 -17.43 12.44 -5.20
CA LEU A 449 -17.58 13.77 -5.80
C LEU A 449 -17.01 13.79 -7.23
N ALA A 450 -15.83 13.18 -7.45
CA ALA A 450 -15.26 13.03 -8.78
C ALA A 450 -16.20 12.27 -9.72
N THR A 451 -16.88 11.22 -9.21
CA THR A 451 -17.85 10.43 -9.96
C THR A 451 -19.10 11.25 -10.32
N VAL A 452 -19.63 12.05 -9.39
CA VAL A 452 -20.82 12.90 -9.64
C VAL A 452 -20.51 14.04 -10.62
N LEU A 453 -19.31 14.63 -10.53
CA LEU A 453 -18.86 15.70 -11.42
C LEU A 453 -18.60 15.21 -12.85
N ALA A 454 -18.09 13.98 -13.01
CA ALA A 454 -17.81 13.37 -14.31
C ALA A 454 -19.06 12.93 -15.09
N ARG A 455 -20.25 12.93 -14.47
CA ARG A 455 -21.51 12.69 -15.18
C ARG A 455 -21.90 13.94 -15.96
N GLU A 456 -21.96 13.84 -17.28
CA GLU A 456 -22.50 14.88 -18.16
C GLU A 456 -24.01 15.09 -17.88
N GLU A 457 -24.48 16.33 -18.00
CA GLU A 457 -25.91 16.66 -17.93
C GLU A 457 -26.60 16.04 -19.15
N SER A 458 -27.36 14.97 -18.93
CA SER A 458 -28.28 14.42 -19.95
C SER A 458 -29.52 15.28 -20.08
#